data_AF-A0A1E4KEK5-F1
#
_entry.id   AF-A0A1E4KEK5-F1
#
_cell.length_a   1.000
_cell.length_b   1.000
_cell.length_c   1.000
_cell.angle_alpha   90.00
_cell.angle_beta   90.00
_cell.angle_gamma   90.00
#
_symmetry.space_group_name_H-M   'P 1'
#
loop_
_entity.id
_entity.type
_entity.pdbx_description
1 polymer ?
#
loop_
_entity_poly.entity_id
_entity_poly.type
_entity_poly.pdbx_seq_one_letter_code
_entity_poly.pdbx_strand_id
1 'polypeptide(L)' 'MQLGIVITDERHLAHANGLLDAALARGWDPQCFLTDSGVKLLADVGFVGRALVGGQYQDAELVKKCDKVLVF' A
#
# COMPACT_ATOMS: atom_id res chain seq x y z
N MET A 1 -4.32 -14.01 1.93
CA MET A 1 -4.19 -13.13 3.10
C MET A 1 -4.38 -11.71 2.62
N GLN A 2 -5.20 -10.93 3.32
CA GLN A 2 -5.37 -9.51 3.05
C GLN A 2 -4.31 -8.72 3.82
N LEU A 3 -3.40 -8.07 3.09
CA LEU A 3 -2.26 -7.35 3.67
C LEU A 3 -2.49 -5.84 3.53
N GLY A 4 -2.51 -5.12 4.64
CA GLY A 4 -2.52 -3.66 4.64
C GLY A 4 -1.10 -3.10 4.60
N ILE A 5 -0.86 -2.13 3.73
CA ILE A 5 0.42 -1.42 3.63
C ILE A 5 0.13 0.08 3.77
N VAL A 6 0.52 0.67 4.89
CA VAL A 6 0.43 2.12 5.12
C VAL A 6 1.76 2.74 4.74
N ILE A 7 1.76 3.64 3.76
CA ILE A 7 2.96 4.30 3.26
C ILE A 7 2.92 5.78 3.64
N THR A 8 3.87 6.19 4.47
CA THR A 8 3.83 7.50 5.12
C THR A 8 4.55 8.61 4.35
N ASP A 9 5.41 8.25 3.39
CA ASP A 9 6.22 9.19 2.62
C ASP A 9 6.62 8.61 1.24
N GLU A 10 6.82 9.50 0.26
CA GLU A 10 7.23 9.13 -1.10
C GLU A 10 8.62 8.48 -1.19
N ARG A 11 9.49 8.74 -0.21
CA ARG A 11 10.83 8.13 -0.13
C ARG A 11 10.78 6.61 0.01
N HIS A 12 9.64 6.06 0.41
CA HIS A 12 9.46 4.63 0.60
C HIS A 12 9.08 3.87 -0.69
N LEU A 13 9.05 4.52 -1.86
CA LEU A 13 8.67 3.91 -3.14
C LEU A 13 9.33 2.53 -3.39
N ALA A 14 10.65 2.44 -3.20
CA ALA A 14 11.38 1.21 -3.44
C ALA A 14 10.95 0.08 -2.49
N HIS A 15 10.72 0.40 -1.22
CA HIS A 15 10.25 -0.56 -0.22
C HIS A 15 8.81 -1.00 -0.49
N ALA A 16 7.94 -0.04 -0.85
CA ALA A 16 6.56 -0.31 -1.19
C ALA A 16 6.44 -1.26 -2.39
N ASN A 17 7.19 -1.00 -3.47
CA ASN A 17 7.21 -1.87 -4.64
C ASN A 17 7.72 -3.27 -4.30
N GLY A 18 8.80 -3.38 -3.53
CA GLY A 18 9.33 -4.68 -3.11
C GLY A 18 8.32 -5.48 -2.27
N LEU A 19 7.58 -4.82 -1.38
CA LEU A 19 6.53 -5.46 -0.58
C LEU A 19 5.33 -5.89 -1.42
N LEU A 20 4.91 -5.05 -2.37
CA LEU A 20 3.83 -5.39 -3.31
C LEU A 20 4.20 -6.61 -4.16
N ASP A 21 5.38 -6.61 -4.77
CA ASP A 21 5.86 -7.74 -5.57
C ASP A 21 5.95 -9.03 -4.71
N ALA A 22 6.46 -8.91 -3.48
CA ALA A 22 6.56 -10.02 -2.54
C ALA A 22 5.19 -10.55 -2.09
N ALA A 23 4.19 -9.68 -1.89
CA ALA A 23 2.84 -10.07 -1.52
C ALA A 23 2.12 -10.76 -2.69
N LEU A 24 2.20 -10.18 -3.89
CA LEU A 24 1.62 -10.73 -5.10
C LEU A 24 2.20 -12.12 -5.42
N ALA A 25 3.53 -12.28 -5.31
CA ALA A 25 4.20 -13.56 -5.50
C ALA A 25 3.74 -14.65 -4.50
N ARG A 26 3.20 -14.27 -3.35
CA ARG A 26 2.62 -15.18 -2.35
C ARG A 26 1.12 -15.42 -2.54
N GLY A 27 0.50 -14.84 -3.57
CA GLY A 27 -0.94 -14.88 -3.80
C GLY A 27 -1.73 -14.13 -2.72
N TRP A 28 -1.11 -13.11 -2.10
CA TRP A 28 -1.80 -12.25 -1.14
C TRP A 28 -2.52 -11.10 -1.85
N ASP A 29 -3.47 -10.49 -1.16
CA ASP A 29 -4.23 -9.32 -1.62
C ASP A 29 -3.73 -8.07 -0.87
N PRO A 30 -2.72 -7.35 -1.40
CA PRO A 30 -2.21 -6.15 -0.75
C PRO A 30 -3.11 -4.94 -1.03
N GLN A 31 -3.39 -4.16 0.01
CA GLN A 31 -4.06 -2.87 -0.10
C GLN A 31 -3.16 -1.75 0.43
N CYS A 32 -2.99 -0.70 -0.38
CA CYS A 32 -2.18 0.45 -0.03
C CYS A 32 -3.04 1.57 0.58
N PHE A 33 -2.57 2.11 1.70
CA PHE A 33 -3.11 3.28 2.37
C PHE A 33 -2.02 4.36 2.38
N LEU A 34 -2.32 5.52 1.83
CA LEU A 34 -1.34 6.59 1.64
C LEU A 34 -1.67 7.75 2.56
N THR A 35 -0.67 8.26 3.27
CA THR A 35 -0.77 9.57 3.94
C THR A 35 -0.65 10.71 2.94
N ASP A 36 -0.83 11.95 3.39
CA ASP A 36 -0.69 13.17 2.58
C ASP A 36 0.64 13.28 1.82
N SER A 37 1.74 12.75 2.36
CA SER A 37 3.02 12.67 1.63
C SER A 37 3.09 11.44 0.74
N GLY A 38 2.58 10.30 1.21
CA GLY A 38 2.57 9.03 0.47
C GLY A 38 1.76 9.09 -0.83
N VAL A 39 0.72 9.94 -0.93
CA VAL A 39 -0.08 10.09 -2.18
C VAL A 39 0.76 10.48 -3.39
N LYS A 40 1.94 11.06 -3.21
CA LYS A 40 2.86 11.41 -4.31
C LYS A 40 3.39 10.18 -5.05
N LEU A 41 3.37 9.00 -4.42
CA LEU A 41 3.70 7.72 -5.06
C LEU A 41 2.76 7.39 -6.24
N LEU A 42 1.56 7.98 -6.28
CA LEU A 42 0.63 7.83 -7.39
C LEU A 42 1.15 8.43 -8.71
N ALA A 43 2.20 9.26 -8.66
CA ALA A 43 2.88 9.75 -9.86
C ALA A 43 3.77 8.68 -10.52
N ASP A 44 4.13 7.61 -9.81
CA ASP A 44 4.91 6.50 -10.34
C ASP A 44 4.00 5.45 -10.98
N VAL A 45 4.10 5.29 -12.31
CA VAL A 45 3.28 4.34 -13.09
C VAL A 45 3.52 2.90 -12.63
N GLY A 46 4.75 2.57 -12.22
CA GLY A 46 5.07 1.24 -11.72
C GLY A 46 4.31 0.94 -10.43
N PHE A 47 4.30 1.87 -9.49
CA PHE A 47 3.56 1.75 -8.24
C PHE A 47 2.07 1.58 -8.50
N VAL A 48 1.47 2.44 -9.33
CA VAL A 48 0.02 2.38 -9.66
C VAL A 48 -0.37 1.05 -10.32
N GLY A 49 0.51 0.48 -11.15
CA GLY A 49 0.25 -0.82 -11.79
C GLY A 49 0.20 -2.00 -10.82
N ARG A 50 0.78 -1.87 -9.62
CA ARG A 50 0.82 -2.92 -8.58
C ARG A 50 -0.13 -2.66 -7.42
N ALA A 51 -0.28 -1.39 -7.05
CA ALA A 51 -1.02 -0.98 -5.87
C ALA A 51 -2.51 -0.94 -6.16
N LEU A 52 -3.28 -1.78 -5.46
CA LEU A 52 -4.70 -1.52 -5.25
C LEU A 52 -4.81 -0.39 -4.23
N VAL A 53 -4.99 0.83 -4.76
CA VAL A 53 -5.12 2.03 -3.95
C VAL A 53 -6.57 2.11 -3.48
N GLY A 54 -6.79 1.81 -2.20
CA GLY A 54 -8.00 2.25 -1.54
C GLY A 54 -7.99 3.78 -1.49
N GLY A 55 -9.09 4.45 -1.85
CA GLY A 55 -9.19 5.91 -1.78
C GLY A 55 -8.87 6.48 -0.39
N GLN A 56 -8.91 7.81 -0.22
CA GLN A 56 -8.79 8.43 1.10
C GLN A 56 -9.92 7.92 2.01
N TYR A 57 -9.67 6.85 2.75
CA TYR A 57 -10.62 6.26 3.67
C TYR A 57 -10.40 6.93 5.02
N GLN A 58 -11.42 7.65 5.48
CA GLN A 58 -11.46 8.18 6.84
C GLN A 58 -11.14 7.06 7.84
N ASP A 59 -10.22 7.37 8.77
CA ASP A 59 -9.77 6.51 9.86
C ASP A 59 -9.20 5.13 9.45
N ALA A 60 -8.82 4.97 8.19
CA ALA A 60 -8.25 3.73 7.67
C ALA A 60 -9.10 2.49 8.03
N GLU A 61 -10.43 2.60 8.07
CA GLU A 61 -11.34 1.51 8.47
C GLU A 61 -11.10 0.19 7.70
N LEU A 62 -10.62 0.27 6.46
CA LEU A 62 -10.21 -0.88 5.66
C LEU A 62 -9.00 -1.65 6.21
N VAL A 63 -8.18 -1.01 7.03
CA VAL A 63 -7.12 -1.67 7.80
C VAL A 63 -7.70 -2.77 8.70
N LYS A 64 -8.93 -2.61 9.21
CA LYS A 64 -9.62 -3.64 10.01
C LYS A 64 -9.98 -4.90 9.20
N LYS A 65 -9.98 -4.82 7.87
CA LYS A 65 -10.19 -5.97 6.98
C LYS A 65 -8.89 -6.72 6.69
N CYS A 66 -7.74 -6.13 7.01
CA CYS A 66 -6.45 -6.74 6.77
C CYS A 66 -6.12 -7.74 7.88
N ASP A 67 -5.60 -8.91 7.51
CA ASP A 67 -5.09 -9.90 8.45
C ASP A 67 -3.83 -9.38 9.17
N LYS A 68 -3.02 -8.60 8.45
CA LYS A 68 -1.81 -7.93 8.94
C LYS A 68 -1.62 -6.58 8.30
N VAL A 69 -0.92 -5.70 9.00
CA VAL A 69 -0.68 -4.32 8.58
C VAL A 69 0.78 -3.99 8.78
N LEU A 70 1.42 -3.44 7.74
CA LEU A 70 2.76 -2.89 7.80
C LEU A 70 2.67 -1.37 7.62
N VAL A 71 3.45 -0.62 8.40
CA VAL A 71 3.47 0.84 8.38
C VAL A 71 4.91 1.30 8.26
N PHE A 72 5.19 2.15 7.28
CA PHE A 72 6.51 2.76 7.08
C PHE A 72 6.40 4.07 6.31
#